data_AF-A0A518DKJ9-F1
#
_entry.id   AF-A0A518DKJ9-F1
#
_cell.length_a   1.000
_cell.length_b   1.000
_cell.length_c   1.000
_cell.angle_alpha   90.00
_cell.angle_beta   90.00
_cell.angle_gamma   90.00
#
_symmetry.space_group_name_H-M   'P 1'
#
loop_
_entity.id
_entity.type
_entity.pdbx_description
1 polymer ?
#
loop_
_entity_poly.entity_id
_entity_poly.type
_entity_poly.pdbx_seq_one_letter_code
_entity_poly.pdbx_strand_id
1 'polypeptide(L)'
;MFDSFRRRIAAARHDNQLFFASLISEQTIASTFGQATAKLDAARIYTTAVTVWTFLSQVLSADHGCVHAVTQLIAYRVANGRSAPSSETGAYCIARDANGT
;
A
#
# COMPACT_ATOMS: atom_id res chain seq x y z
N MET A 1 17.44 7.24 17.83
CA MET A 1 15.97 7.51 17.96
C MET A 1 15.15 6.82 16.86
N PHE A 2 15.66 6.70 15.63
CA PHE A 2 14.98 5.99 14.53
C PHE A 2 15.27 4.47 14.45
N ASP A 3 16.12 3.91 15.31
CA ASP A 3 16.54 2.50 15.22
C ASP A 3 15.44 1.51 15.59
N SER A 4 14.47 1.93 16.42
CA SER A 4 13.25 1.16 16.68
C SER A 4 12.35 1.12 15.44
N PHE A 5 12.22 2.24 14.74
CA PHE A 5 11.48 2.35 13.49
C PHE A 5 12.13 1.53 12.37
N ARG A 6 13.46 1.65 12.19
CA ARG A 6 14.23 0.85 11.23
C ARG A 6 14.13 -0.64 11.51
N ARG A 7 14.21 -1.08 12.78
CA ARG A 7 14.03 -2.48 13.16
C ARG A 7 12.62 -2.99 12.87
N ARG A 8 11.60 -2.19 13.17
CA ARG A 8 10.20 -2.54 12.83
C ARG A 8 10.01 -2.66 11.33
N ILE A 9 10.59 -1.76 10.52
CA ILE A 9 10.56 -1.86 9.06
C ILE A 9 11.31 -3.11 8.58
N ALA A 10 12.50 -3.38 9.11
CA ALA A 10 13.31 -4.52 8.70
C ALA A 10 12.59 -5.85 9.03
N ALA A 11 12.03 -5.98 10.23
CA ALA A 11 11.22 -7.14 10.61
C ALA A 11 9.99 -7.30 9.72
N ALA A 12 9.29 -6.20 9.45
CA ALA A 12 8.07 -6.20 8.66
C ALA A 12 8.33 -6.50 7.17
N ARG A 13 9.51 -6.16 6.63
CA ARG A 13 9.92 -6.58 5.27
C ARG A 13 10.00 -8.09 5.09
N HIS A 14 10.33 -8.85 6.13
CA HIS A 14 10.37 -10.31 6.04
C HIS A 14 8.99 -10.93 5.78
N ASP A 15 7.91 -10.18 6.06
CA ASP A 15 6.53 -10.66 5.91
C ASP A 15 6.01 -10.53 4.48
N ASN A 16 6.75 -9.89 3.56
CA ASN A 16 6.59 -9.88 2.10
C ASN A 16 5.18 -9.69 1.48
N GLN A 17 4.17 -9.34 2.27
CA GLN A 17 2.78 -9.34 1.82
C GLN A 17 2.21 -7.91 1.75
N LEU A 18 2.22 -7.08 2.78
CA LEU A 18 2.00 -5.62 2.62
C LEU A 18 2.25 -5.00 3.98
N PHE A 19 3.51 -4.98 4.39
CA PHE A 19 3.85 -4.84 5.81
C PHE A 19 3.45 -3.47 6.41
N PHE A 20 3.21 -2.46 5.58
CA PHE A 20 2.65 -1.19 6.06
C PHE A 20 1.18 -1.30 6.49
N ALA A 21 0.43 -2.30 6.04
CA ALA A 21 -0.92 -2.56 6.51
C ALA A 21 -0.96 -2.99 7.99
N SER A 22 0.11 -3.62 8.50
CA SER A 22 0.23 -3.96 9.93
C SER A 22 0.82 -2.82 10.77
N LEU A 23 1.47 -1.84 10.15
CA LEU A 23 2.10 -0.70 10.85
C LEU A 23 1.22 0.56 10.87
N ILE A 24 0.41 0.78 9.83
CA ILE A 24 -0.42 1.97 9.65
C ILE A 24 -1.85 1.51 9.42
N SER A 25 -2.74 1.76 10.38
CA SER A 25 -4.14 1.34 10.28
C SER A 25 -4.91 2.15 9.22
N GLU A 26 -5.98 1.57 8.68
CA GLU A 26 -6.92 2.29 7.79
C GLU A 26 -7.48 3.56 8.46
N GLN A 27 -7.73 3.50 9.77
CA GLN A 27 -8.23 4.64 10.56
C GLN A 27 -7.21 5.79 10.58
N THR A 28 -5.93 5.47 10.75
CA THR A 28 -4.85 6.47 10.70
C THR A 28 -4.84 7.14 9.33
N ILE A 29 -4.90 6.37 8.24
CA ILE A 29 -4.91 6.91 6.88
C ILE A 29 -6.15 7.78 6.64
N ALA A 30 -7.34 7.32 7.01
CA ALA A 30 -8.57 8.08 6.86
C ALA A 30 -8.53 9.42 7.63
N SER A 31 -7.98 9.40 8.85
CA SER A 31 -7.84 10.62 9.67
C SER A 31 -6.84 11.62 9.10
N THR A 32 -5.80 11.15 8.40
CA THR A 32 -4.77 12.00 7.79
C THR A 32 -5.17 12.54 6.41
N PHE A 33 -5.83 11.72 5.58
CA PHE A 33 -6.18 12.09 4.20
C PHE A 33 -7.57 12.72 4.07
N GLY A 34 -8.42 12.63 5.10
CA GLY A 34 -9.69 13.35 5.16
C GLY A 34 -10.57 13.13 3.92
N GLN A 35 -11.02 14.22 3.29
CA GLN A 35 -11.88 14.18 2.10
C GLN A 35 -11.20 13.60 0.85
N ALA A 36 -9.86 13.60 0.79
CA ALA A 36 -9.13 12.97 -0.32
C ALA A 36 -9.35 11.43 -0.34
N THR A 37 -9.74 10.86 0.80
CA THR A 37 -10.05 9.43 0.94
C THR A 37 -11.23 9.01 0.04
N ALA A 38 -12.27 9.84 -0.04
CA ALA A 38 -13.48 9.53 -0.80
C ALA A 38 -13.26 9.43 -2.31
N LYS A 39 -12.33 10.23 -2.86
CA LYS A 39 -12.02 10.24 -4.31
C LYS A 39 -11.26 8.98 -4.73
N LEU A 40 -10.38 8.49 -3.87
CA LEU A 40 -9.55 7.30 -4.13
C LEU A 40 -10.29 5.99 -3.79
N ASP A 41 -11.14 5.99 -2.75
CA ASP A 41 -11.94 4.82 -2.38
C ASP A 41 -12.98 4.39 -3.43
N ALA A 42 -13.34 5.31 -4.34
CA ALA A 42 -14.16 4.99 -5.51
C ALA A 42 -13.50 3.92 -6.42
N ALA A 43 -12.18 3.73 -6.34
CA ALA A 43 -11.44 2.77 -7.16
C ALA A 43 -11.62 1.28 -6.76
N ARG A 44 -12.51 0.95 -5.81
CA ARG A 44 -12.87 -0.39 -5.25
C ARG A 44 -11.72 -1.25 -4.70
N ILE A 45 -10.66 -1.44 -5.46
CA ILE A 45 -9.49 -2.27 -5.11
C ILE A 45 -8.38 -1.39 -4.54
N TYR A 46 -8.14 -0.22 -5.13
CA TYR A 46 -7.12 0.75 -4.73
C TYR A 46 -7.72 1.86 -3.88
N THR A 47 -8.25 1.49 -2.71
CA THR A 47 -8.63 2.47 -1.68
C THR A 47 -7.44 3.32 -1.27
N THR A 48 -7.66 4.45 -0.60
CA THR A 48 -6.56 5.30 -0.13
C THR A 48 -5.59 4.54 0.75
N ALA A 49 -6.11 3.70 1.65
CA ALA A 49 -5.28 2.86 2.51
C ALA A 49 -4.41 1.89 1.70
N VAL A 50 -5.02 1.16 0.77
CA VAL A 50 -4.31 0.23 -0.11
C VAL A 50 -3.25 0.94 -0.95
N THR A 51 -3.58 2.10 -1.52
CA THR A 51 -2.66 2.88 -2.36
C THR A 51 -1.47 3.39 -1.55
N VAL A 52 -1.69 3.94 -0.36
CA VAL A 52 -0.62 4.43 0.53
C VAL A 52 0.29 3.30 1.00
N TRP A 53 -0.26 2.16 1.43
CA TRP A 53 0.56 1.02 1.84
C TRP A 53 1.39 0.45 0.70
N THR A 54 0.80 0.36 -0.50
CA THR A 54 1.49 -0.13 -1.70
C THR A 54 2.59 0.85 -2.13
N PHE A 55 2.32 2.16 -2.07
CA PHE A 55 3.31 3.21 -2.35
C PHE A 55 4.48 3.21 -1.37
N LEU A 56 4.23 3.11 -0.07
CA LEU A 56 5.30 3.03 0.92
C LEU A 56 6.14 1.75 0.74
N SER A 57 5.50 0.64 0.39
CA SER A 57 6.20 -0.61 0.08
C SER A 57 7.05 -0.48 -1.18
N GLN A 58 6.56 0.23 -2.21
CA GLN A 58 7.32 0.54 -3.42
C GLN A 58 8.55 1.42 -3.13
N VAL A 59 8.36 2.57 -2.48
CA VAL A 59 9.44 3.54 -2.22
C VAL A 59 10.55 2.95 -1.37
N LEU A 60 10.22 2.02 -0.47
CA LEU A 60 11.19 1.42 0.42
C LEU A 60 11.76 0.10 -0.13
N SER A 61 11.18 -0.48 -1.18
CA SER A 61 11.77 -1.66 -1.85
C SER A 61 13.04 -1.29 -2.60
N ALA A 62 14.02 -2.21 -2.63
CA ALA A 62 15.33 -1.97 -3.26
C ALA A 62 15.22 -1.61 -4.75
N ASP A 63 14.26 -2.21 -5.45
CA ASP A 63 14.07 -2.03 -6.89
C ASP A 63 13.11 -0.90 -7.26
N HIS A 64 12.44 -0.28 -6.26
CA HIS A 64 11.42 0.76 -6.43
C HIS A 64 10.30 0.47 -7.45
N GLY A 65 10.16 -0.79 -7.88
CA GLY A 65 9.31 -1.19 -8.98
C GLY A 65 7.86 -1.36 -8.58
N CYS A 66 6.95 -0.85 -9.42
CA CYS A 66 5.49 -1.02 -9.23
C CYS A 66 5.08 -2.49 -9.23
N VAL A 67 5.75 -3.34 -10.02
CA VAL A 67 5.46 -4.79 -10.11
C VAL A 67 5.66 -5.47 -8.76
N HIS A 68 6.76 -5.17 -8.07
CA HIS A 68 7.06 -5.75 -6.76
C HIS A 68 6.01 -5.32 -5.73
N ALA A 69 5.66 -4.04 -5.71
CA ALA A 69 4.65 -3.51 -4.80
C ALA A 69 3.24 -4.10 -5.05
N VAL A 70 2.84 -4.26 -6.31
CA VAL A 70 1.56 -4.91 -6.67
C VAL A 70 1.57 -6.40 -6.34
N THR A 71 2.70 -7.08 -6.51
CA THR A 71 2.86 -8.50 -6.12
C THR A 71 2.66 -8.68 -4.61
N GLN A 72 3.25 -7.80 -3.81
CA GLN A 72 3.01 -7.76 -2.37
C GLN A 72 1.51 -7.55 -2.11
N LEU A 73 0.90 -6.49 -2.64
CA LEU A 73 -0.53 -6.23 -2.45
C LEU A 73 -1.43 -7.44 -2.79
N ILE A 74 -1.13 -8.16 -3.88
CA ILE A 74 -1.84 -9.40 -4.24
C ILE A 74 -1.69 -10.45 -3.13
N ALA A 75 -0.46 -10.72 -2.69
CA ALA A 75 -0.18 -11.69 -1.63
C ALA A 75 -0.90 -11.32 -0.31
N TYR A 76 -0.89 -10.05 0.09
CA TYR A 76 -1.64 -9.56 1.25
C TYR A 76 -3.15 -9.78 1.10
N ARG A 77 -3.73 -9.47 -0.06
CA ARG A 77 -5.17 -9.63 -0.26
C ARG A 77 -5.58 -11.09 -0.25
N VAL A 78 -4.79 -11.97 -0.87
CA VAL A 78 -5.01 -13.42 -0.85
C VAL A 78 -4.92 -13.97 0.58
N ALA A 79 -3.89 -13.60 1.34
CA ALA A 79 -3.73 -14.06 2.73
C ALA A 79 -4.86 -13.57 3.67
N ASN A 80 -5.48 -12.43 3.35
CA ASN A 80 -6.61 -11.89 4.10
C ASN A 80 -7.98 -12.32 3.52
N GLY A 81 -8.02 -13.29 2.60
CA GLY A 81 -9.27 -13.80 2.01
C GLY A 81 -10.02 -12.78 1.13
N ARG A 82 -9.35 -11.72 0.68
CA ARG A 82 -9.92 -10.67 -0.19
C ARG A 82 -9.61 -10.98 -1.66
N SER A 83 -10.48 -10.55 -2.57
CA SER A 83 -10.24 -10.70 -4.01
C SER A 83 -8.94 -10.01 -4.41
N ALA A 84 -8.08 -10.73 -5.13
CA ALA A 84 -6.83 -10.21 -5.66
C ALA A 84 -7.12 -9.06 -6.67
N PRO A 85 -6.31 -7.98 -6.67
CA PRO A 85 -6.27 -7.04 -7.78
C PRO A 85 -5.93 -7.77 -9.08
N SER A 86 -6.28 -7.17 -10.21
CA SER A 86 -5.61 -7.53 -11.47
C SER A 86 -4.10 -7.39 -11.29
N SER A 87 -3.33 -8.32 -11.86
CA SER A 87 -1.85 -8.26 -11.90
C SER A 87 -1.33 -7.08 -12.72
N GLU A 88 -2.21 -6.41 -13.47
CA GLU A 88 -1.92 -5.19 -14.20
C GLU A 88 -1.56 -4.04 -13.24
N THR A 89 -0.31 -3.58 -13.31
CA THR A 89 0.17 -2.44 -12.51
C THR A 89 -0.44 -1.10 -12.93
N GLY A 90 -1.08 -1.03 -14.11
CA GLY A 90 -1.63 0.20 -14.66
C GLY A 90 -2.67 0.86 -13.74
N ALA A 91 -3.56 0.08 -13.14
CA ALA A 91 -4.55 0.59 -12.19
C ALA A 91 -3.90 1.19 -10.92
N TYR A 92 -2.81 0.57 -10.45
CA TYR A 92 -2.02 1.08 -9.34
C TYR A 92 -1.31 2.39 -9.70
N CYS A 93 -0.68 2.46 -10.88
CA CYS A 93 -0.02 3.68 -11.35
C CYS A 93 -1.02 4.86 -11.46
N ILE A 94 -2.21 4.60 -12.01
CA ILE A 94 -3.27 5.61 -12.10
C ILE A 94 -3.71 6.06 -10.70
N ALA A 95 -3.95 5.13 -9.77
CA ALA A 95 -4.35 5.47 -8.40
C ALA A 95 -3.28 6.28 -7.66
N ARG A 96 -1.99 5.98 -7.89
CA ARG A 96 -0.87 6.75 -7.34
C ARG A 96 -0.83 8.18 -7.88
N ASP A 97 -1.02 8.34 -9.20
CA ASP A 97 -0.84 9.63 -9.88
C ASP A 97 -2.11 10.51 -9.85
N ALA A 98 -3.27 9.94 -9.52
CA ALA A 98 -4.56 10.64 -9.41
C ALA A 98 -4.64 11.69 -8.28
N ASN A 99 -3.59 11.83 -7.47
CA ASN A 99 -3.49 12.81 -6.38
C ASN A 99 -2.90 14.18 -6.82
N GLY A 100 -2.72 14.40 -8.13
CA GLY A 100 -1.98 15.55 -8.69
C GLY A 100 -2.77 16.64 -9.44
N THR A 101 -4.10 16.68 -9.38
CA THR A 101 -4.92 17.78 -9.96
C THR A 101 -6.04 18.21 -9.02
#